data_AF-A0A5C7RFU9-F1
#
_entry.id   AF-A0A5C7RFU9-F1
#
_cell.length_a   1.000
_cell.length_b   1.000
_cell.length_c   1.000
_cell.angle_alpha   90.00
_cell.angle_beta   90.00
_cell.angle_gamma   90.00
#
_symmetry.space_group_name_H-M   'P 1'
#
loop_
_entity.id
_entity.type
_entity.pdbx_description
1 polymer ?
#
loop_
_entity_poly.entity_id
_entity_poly.type
_entity_poly.pdbx_seq_one_letter_code
_entity_poly.pdbx_strand_id
1 'polypeptide(L)'
;MPFREQWQAAITDVTDYPNPKERNAISTGLAWLNWDQRFGIGLDAQGLLEIDWLEIPADEFTYQDGGRLNLLSFKISRYPVTNAQFQAFR
;
A
#
# COMPACT_ATOMS: atom_id res chain seq x y z
N MET A 1 11.48 18.64 -4.19
CA MET A 1 10.55 19.60 -3.54
C MET A 1 10.36 19.14 -2.11
N PRO A 2 10.71 19.95 -1.09
CA PRO A 2 10.70 19.50 0.31
C PRO A 2 9.32 19.00 0.78
N PHE A 3 8.23 19.53 0.21
CA PHE A 3 6.87 19.11 0.52
C PHE A 3 6.54 17.66 0.14
N ARG A 4 7.09 17.14 -0.96
CA ARG A 4 6.77 15.78 -1.42
C ARG A 4 7.27 14.73 -0.42
N GLU A 5 8.53 14.83 -0.03
CA GLU A 5 9.15 13.92 0.95
C GLU A 5 8.50 14.06 2.32
N GLN A 6 8.20 15.28 2.76
CA GLN A 6 7.49 15.54 4.00
C GLN A 6 6.10 14.87 4.01
N TRP A 7 5.33 15.04 2.93
CA TRP A 7 3.99 14.45 2.83
C TRP A 7 4.04 12.93 2.72
N GLN A 8 5.05 12.39 2.02
CA GLN A 8 5.28 10.95 1.95
C GLN A 8 5.56 10.34 3.33
N ALA A 9 6.31 11.02 4.20
CA ALA A 9 6.54 10.57 5.57
C ALA A 9 5.26 10.64 6.43
N ALA A 10 4.49 11.72 6.27
CA ALA A 10 3.30 11.98 7.09
C ALA A 10 2.20 10.91 6.99
N ILE A 11 2.03 10.25 5.84
CA ILE A 11 0.94 9.26 5.67
C ILE A 11 1.10 8.00 6.53
N THR A 12 2.32 7.70 7.00
CA THR A 12 2.62 6.56 7.89
C THR A 12 2.93 6.97 9.33
N ASP A 13 3.05 8.26 9.60
CA ASP A 13 3.41 8.77 10.91
C ASP A 13 2.17 8.88 11.82
N VAL A 14 2.01 7.88 12.68
CA VAL A 14 0.89 7.85 13.65
C VAL A 14 1.15 8.69 14.91
N THR A 15 2.38 9.19 15.09
CA THR A 15 2.78 9.97 16.26
C THR A 15 2.50 11.45 16.03
N ASP A 16 3.00 12.01 14.93
CA ASP A 16 2.83 13.44 14.61
C ASP A 16 1.52 13.72 13.88
N TYR A 17 0.96 12.71 13.19
CA TYR A 17 -0.33 12.80 12.50
C TYR A 17 -1.31 11.74 13.03
N PRO A 18 -1.75 11.81 14.30
CA PRO A 18 -2.54 10.75 14.93
C PRO A 18 -3.90 10.53 14.27
N ASN A 19 -4.49 11.55 13.65
CA ASN A 19 -5.79 11.45 13.00
C ASN A 19 -5.71 10.69 11.66
N PRO A 20 -6.36 9.53 11.52
CA PRO A 20 -6.31 8.76 10.27
C PRO A 20 -6.93 9.50 9.08
N LYS A 21 -7.90 10.40 9.30
CA LYS A 21 -8.53 11.18 8.21
C LYS A 21 -7.55 12.19 7.61
N GLU A 22 -6.67 12.75 8.43
CA GLU A 22 -5.63 13.67 7.98
C GLU A 22 -4.60 12.94 7.11
N ARG A 23 -4.07 11.82 7.59
CA ARG A 23 -3.17 10.96 6.79
C ARG A 23 -3.81 10.52 5.49
N ASN A 24 -5.10 10.16 5.50
CA ASN A 24 -5.83 9.83 4.29
C ASN A 24 -5.93 11.00 3.30
N ALA A 25 -6.22 12.21 3.79
CA ALA A 25 -6.27 13.40 2.94
C ALA A 25 -4.90 13.70 2.30
N ILE A 26 -3.81 13.58 3.07
CA ILE A 26 -2.44 13.71 2.54
C ILE A 26 -2.17 12.65 1.47
N SER A 27 -2.53 11.39 1.75
CA SER A 27 -2.34 10.28 0.78
C SER A 27 -3.13 10.47 -0.51
N THR A 28 -4.33 11.05 -0.41
CA THR A 28 -5.16 11.41 -1.58
C THR A 28 -4.49 12.51 -2.39
N GLY A 29 -3.94 13.54 -1.72
CA GLY A 29 -3.16 14.59 -2.37
C GLY A 29 -1.93 14.04 -3.10
N LEU A 30 -1.18 13.12 -2.47
CA LEU A 30 -0.06 12.43 -3.11
C LEU A 30 -0.50 11.65 -4.36
N ALA A 31 -1.63 10.94 -4.30
CA ALA A 31 -2.15 10.20 -5.45
C ALA A 31 -2.54 11.12 -6.60
N TRP A 32 -3.26 12.23 -6.34
CA TRP A 32 -3.67 13.19 -7.37
C TRP A 32 -2.49 13.89 -8.06
N LEU A 33 -1.43 14.16 -7.30
CA LEU A 33 -0.22 14.80 -7.81
C LEU A 33 0.76 13.79 -8.43
N ASN A 34 0.45 12.49 -8.41
CA ASN A 34 1.34 11.40 -8.77
C ASN A 34 2.71 11.49 -8.04
N TRP A 35 2.63 11.76 -6.74
CA TRP A 35 3.77 12.03 -5.86
C TRP A 35 4.06 10.92 -4.86
N ASP A 36 3.21 9.90 -4.77
CA ASP A 36 3.49 8.72 -3.95
C ASP A 36 4.59 7.88 -4.64
N GLN A 37 5.74 7.75 -3.98
CA GLN A 37 6.92 7.04 -4.50
C GLN A 37 7.22 5.74 -3.77
N ARG A 38 6.28 5.24 -2.95
CA ARG A 38 6.46 3.94 -2.29
C ARG A 38 6.51 2.84 -3.35
N PHE A 39 7.52 1.97 -3.25
CA PHE A 39 7.65 0.81 -4.13
C PHE A 39 6.37 -0.04 -4.08
N GLY A 40 5.85 -0.40 -5.26
CA GLY A 40 4.58 -1.15 -5.37
C GLY A 40 3.34 -0.27 -5.55
N ILE A 41 3.52 1.03 -5.79
CA ILE A 41 2.46 2.00 -6.07
C ILE A 41 2.60 2.51 -7.50
N GLY A 42 1.55 2.32 -8.31
CA GLY A 42 1.49 2.86 -9.67
C GLY A 42 2.12 1.92 -10.71
N LEU A 43 2.69 2.50 -11.76
CA LEU A 43 3.27 1.78 -12.88
C LEU A 43 4.78 1.95 -12.91
N ASP A 44 5.49 0.91 -13.36
CA ASP A 44 6.93 0.97 -13.59
C ASP A 44 7.30 1.79 -14.84
N ALA A 45 8.60 1.88 -15.12
CA ALA A 45 9.12 2.63 -16.28
C ALA A 45 8.68 2.04 -17.64
N GLN A 46 8.17 0.81 -17.66
CA GLN A 46 7.65 0.14 -18.85
C GLN A 46 6.11 0.27 -18.95
N GLY A 47 5.47 0.93 -17.97
CA GLY A 47 4.02 1.05 -17.89
C GLY A 47 3.33 -0.21 -17.39
N LEU A 48 4.08 -1.17 -16.84
CA LEU A 48 3.53 -2.35 -16.19
C LEU A 48 3.21 -2.04 -14.72
N LEU A 49 2.41 -2.89 -14.11
CA LEU A 49 1.99 -2.73 -12.71
C LEU A 49 3.19 -2.90 -11.79
N GLU A 50 3.54 -1.87 -11.02
CA GLU A 50 4.52 -2.03 -9.95
C GLU A 50 3.82 -2.63 -8.73
N ILE A 51 4.09 -3.89 -8.38
CA ILE A 51 3.50 -4.55 -7.21
C ILE A 51 4.62 -5.01 -6.27
N ASP A 52 4.58 -4.51 -5.03
CA ASP A 52 5.43 -5.04 -3.95
C ASP A 52 4.76 -6.27 -3.34
N TRP A 53 5.25 -7.45 -3.73
CA TRP A 53 4.76 -8.73 -3.25
C TRP A 53 5.42 -9.11 -1.92
N LEU A 54 4.61 -9.20 -0.88
CA LEU A 54 5.01 -9.75 0.41
C LEU A 54 4.81 -11.26 0.42
N GLU A 55 5.87 -11.98 0.78
CA GLU A 55 5.78 -13.41 1.09
C GLU A 55 5.20 -13.60 2.49
N ILE A 56 4.14 -14.39 2.60
CA ILE A 56 3.56 -14.84 3.85
C ILE A 56 3.94 -16.32 4.03
N PRO A 57 4.70 -16.67 5.08
CA PRO A 57 5.11 -18.06 5.30
C PRO A 57 3.89 -18.93 5.63
N ALA A 58 4.04 -20.23 5.39
CA ALA A 58 3.03 -21.21 5.81
C ALA A 58 2.96 -21.26 7.34
N ASP A 59 1.76 -21.10 7.90
CA ASP A 59 1.56 -21.14 9.35
C ASP A 59 0.10 -21.48 9.74
N GLU A 60 -0.08 -21.91 10.99
CA GLU A 60 -1.39 -22.00 11.64
C GLU A 60 -1.75 -20.66 12.30
N PHE A 61 -2.98 -20.20 12.14
CA PHE A 61 -3.48 -19.00 12.79
C PHE A 61 -4.93 -19.15 13.25
N THR A 62 -5.30 -18.34 14.24
CA THR A 62 -6.68 -18.23 14.71
C THR A 62 -7.49 -17.39 13.73
N TYR A 63 -8.60 -17.95 13.26
CA TYR A 63 -9.52 -17.34 12.31
C TYR A 63 -10.93 -17.23 12.92
N GLN A 64 -11.49 -16.02 12.86
CA GLN A 64 -12.83 -15.69 13.35
C GLN A 64 -13.11 -16.28 14.73
N ASP A 65 -14.25 -16.92 14.97
CA ASP A 65 -14.78 -17.40 16.27
C ASP A 65 -13.95 -18.54 16.92
N GLY A 66 -12.62 -18.37 17.02
CA GLY A 66 -11.69 -19.33 17.59
C GLY A 66 -11.33 -20.51 16.68
N GLY A 67 -11.77 -20.49 15.42
CA GLY A 67 -11.38 -21.49 14.43
C GLY A 67 -9.87 -21.46 14.19
N ARG A 68 -9.25 -22.60 13.90
CA ARG A 68 -7.84 -22.67 13.50
C ARG A 68 -7.73 -23.05 12.04
N LEU A 69 -6.98 -22.28 11.28
CA LEU A 69 -6.69 -22.54 9.87
C LEU A 69 -5.18 -22.64 9.68
N ASN A 70 -4.78 -23.51 8.75
CA ASN A 70 -3.42 -23.58 8.25
C ASN A 70 -3.44 -23.18 6.77
N LEU A 71 -2.57 -22.25 6.39
CA LEU A 71 -2.38 -21.85 5.00
C LEU A 71 -0.96 -22.21 4.57
N LEU A 72 -0.84 -22.68 3.32
CA LEU A 72 0.45 -22.78 2.64
C LEU A 72 1.02 -21.37 2.40
N SER A 73 2.32 -21.27 2.13
CA SER A 73 2.95 -19.99 1.79
C SER A 73 2.30 -19.36 0.57
N PHE A 74 2.06 -18.06 0.63
CA PHE A 74 1.46 -17.30 -0.47
C PHE A 74 2.00 -15.88 -0.50
N LYS A 75 1.73 -15.17 -1.60
CA LYS A 75 2.08 -13.77 -1.75
C LYS A 75 0.85 -12.89 -1.71
N ILE A 76 0.98 -11.73 -1.08
CA ILE A 76 -0.04 -10.68 -1.08
C ILE A 76 0.61 -9.33 -1.41
N SER A 77 -0.12 -8.44 -2.09
CA SER A 77 0.39 -7.10 -2.36
C SER A 77 0.47 -6.30 -1.05
N ARG A 78 1.58 -5.57 -0.85
CA ARG A 78 1.73 -4.68 0.33
C ARG A 78 0.65 -3.61 0.37
N TYR A 79 0.25 -3.11 -0.80
CA TYR A 79 -0.73 -2.04 -0.96
C TYR A 79 -1.91 -2.50 -1.82
N PRO A 80 -3.10 -1.89 -1.65
CA PRO A 80 -4.20 -2.04 -2.59
C PRO A 80 -3.81 -1.57 -3.99
N VAL A 81 -4.46 -2.17 -5.00
CA VAL A 81 -4.32 -1.75 -6.40
C VAL A 81 -4.74 -0.28 -6.55
N THR A 82 -3.87 0.55 -7.15
CA THR A 82 -4.17 1.95 -7.41
C THR A 82 -5.02 2.13 -8.66
N ASN A 83 -5.65 3.31 -8.82
CA ASN A 83 -6.41 3.64 -10.03
C ASN A 83 -5.54 3.54 -11.30
N ALA A 84 -4.28 3.98 -11.25
CA ALA A 84 -3.37 3.90 -12.39
C ALA A 84 -3.07 2.44 -12.77
N GLN A 85 -2.85 1.58 -11.78
CA GLN A 85 -2.67 0.14 -11.98
C GLN A 85 -3.91 -0.53 -12.55
N PHE A 86 -5.09 -0.24 -11.98
CA PHE A 86 -6.35 -0.79 -12.47
C PHE A 86 -6.61 -0.40 -13.94
N GLN A 87 -6.34 0.84 -14.31
CA GLN A 87 -6.51 1.33 -15.69
C GLN A 87 -5.51 0.76 -16.70
N ALA A 88 -4.38 0.23 -16.24
CA ALA A 88 -3.39 -0.41 -17.11
C ALA A 88 -3.80 -1.83 -17.52
N PHE A 89 -4.69 -2.49 -16.77
CA PHE A 89 -5.37 -3.70 -17.24
C PHE A 89 -6.33 -3.35 -18.38
N ARG A 90 -6.05 -3.91 -19.57
CA ARG A 90 -6.92 -3.84 -20.74
C ARG A 90 -7.45 -5.21 -21.09
#